data_AF-A0A2W1B0K9-F1
#
_entry.id   AF-A0A2W1B0K9-F1
#
_cell.length_a   1.000
_cell.length_b   1.000
_cell.length_c   1.000
_cell.angle_alpha   90.00
_cell.angle_beta   90.00
_cell.angle_gamma   90.00
#
_symmetry.space_group_name_H-M   'P 1'
#
loop_
_entity.id
_entity.type
_entity.pdbx_description
1 polymer ?
#
loop_
_entity_poly.entity_id
_entity_poly.type
_entity_poly.pdbx_seq_one_letter_code
_entity_poly.pdbx_strand_id
1 'polypeptide(L)' 'MRLHPAVSEKEALAFLKNQAILFWGEESALELEDALKNLADAMAAVSSIKLPDDVEPAFSRPVMV' A
#
# COMPACT_ATOMS: atom_id res chain seq x y z
N MET A 1 -7.54 -3.30 21.09
CA MET A 1 -6.78 -2.17 20.51
C MET A 1 -6.57 -2.52 19.04
N ARG A 2 -6.89 -1.63 18.08
CA ARG A 2 -6.53 -1.87 16.67
C ARG A 2 -4.99 -1.89 16.59
N LEU A 3 -4.41 -3.03 16.23
CA LEU A 3 -2.94 -3.18 16.16
C LEU A 3 -2.33 -2.33 15.03
N HIS A 4 -3.12 -1.90 14.05
CA HIS A 4 -2.70 -0.97 13.00
C HIS A 4 -3.77 0.10 12.75
N PRO A 5 -3.43 1.40 12.78
CA PRO A 5 -4.33 2.44 12.28
C PRO A 5 -4.50 2.29 10.77
N ALA A 6 -5.71 2.55 10.27
CA ALA A 6 -5.94 2.62 8.83
C ALA A 6 -5.06 3.72 8.22
N VAL A 7 -4.48 3.44 7.06
CA VAL A 7 -3.64 4.38 6.32
C VAL A 7 -4.55 5.21 5.44
N SER A 8 -4.43 6.54 5.49
CA SER A 8 -5.18 7.40 4.59
C SER A 8 -4.61 7.35 3.17
N GLU A 9 -5.45 7.60 2.17
CA GLU A 9 -5.02 7.70 0.76
C GLU A 9 -3.86 8.70 0.59
N LYS A 10 -3.91 9.84 1.30
CA LYS A 10 -2.87 10.86 1.27
C LYS A 10 -1.52 10.35 1.79
N GLU A 11 -1.52 9.61 2.89
CA GLU A 11 -0.30 9.01 3.46
C GLU A 11 0.26 7.93 2.53
N ALA A 12 -0.61 7.08 1.98
CA ALA A 12 -0.22 6.05 1.01
C ALA A 12 0.37 6.67 -0.26
N LEU A 13 -0.26 7.72 -0.82
CA LEU A 13 0.23 8.41 -2.00
C LEU A 13 1.58 9.09 -1.76
N ALA A 14 1.75 9.76 -0.62
CA ALA A 14 3.02 10.40 -0.27
C ALA A 14 4.14 9.37 -0.15
N PHE A 15 3.85 8.22 0.49
CA PHE A 15 4.79 7.11 0.57
C PHE A 15 5.16 6.59 -0.82
N LEU A 16 4.17 6.27 -1.65
CA LEU A 16 4.37 5.73 -2.99
C LEU A 16 5.13 6.70 -3.92
N LYS A 17 4.83 8.00 -3.87
CA LYS A 17 5.59 9.03 -4.61
C LYS A 17 7.04 9.10 -4.17
N ASN A 18 7.31 9.08 -2.86
CA ASN A 18 8.68 9.08 -2.36
C ASN A 18 9.45 7.84 -2.78
N GLN A 19 8.83 6.66 -2.77
CA GLN A 19 9.45 5.43 -3.28
C GLN A 19 9.69 5.52 -4.79
N ALA A 20 8.72 6.00 -5.57
CA ALA A 20 8.86 6.14 -7.01
C ALA A 20 10.01 7.08 -7.38
N ILE A 21 10.15 8.22 -6.69
CA ILE A 21 11.27 9.14 -6.88
C ILE A 21 12.60 8.48 -6.53
N LEU A 22 12.66 7.73 -5.42
CA LEU A 22 13.88 7.06 -4.97
C LEU A 22 14.37 6.00 -5.96
N PHE A 23 13.46 5.22 -6.55
CA PHE A 23 13.81 4.09 -7.41
C PHE A 23 13.85 4.40 -8.90
N TRP A 24 13.02 5.35 -9.37
CA TRP A 24 12.83 5.63 -10.80
C TRP A 24 13.06 7.09 -11.18
N GLY A 25 13.31 7.98 -10.21
CA GLY A 25 13.52 9.41 -10.44
C GLY A 25 12.22 10.21 -10.55
N GLU A 26 12.36 11.54 -10.51
CA GLU A 26 11.22 12.47 -10.49
C GLU A 26 10.38 12.42 -11.78
N GLU A 27 11.01 12.28 -12.95
CA GLU A 27 10.32 12.24 -14.25
C GLU A 27 9.39 11.03 -14.33
N SER A 28 9.90 9.84 -14.02
CA SER A 28 9.10 8.61 -13.96
C SER A 28 7.99 8.69 -12.92
N ALA A 29 8.23 9.33 -11.77
CA ALA A 29 7.23 9.50 -10.73
C ALA A 29 6.06 10.39 -11.16
N LEU A 30 6.31 11.38 -12.03
CA LEU A 30 5.26 12.22 -12.63
C LEU A 30 4.44 11.46 -13.67
N GLU A 31 5.10 10.69 -14.54
CA GLU A 31 4.41 9.84 -15.53
C GLU A 31 3.52 8.78 -14.88
N LEU A 32 3.92 8.28 -13.71
CA LEU A 32 3.20 7.28 -12.95
C LEU A 32 2.15 7.85 -11.98
N GLU A 33 1.94 9.16 -11.94
CA GLU A 33 1.14 9.81 -10.88
C GLU A 33 -0.27 9.20 -10.72
N ASP A 34 -0.98 8.97 -11.82
CA ASP A 34 -2.34 8.40 -11.77
C ASP A 34 -2.33 6.93 -11.35
N ALA A 35 -1.30 6.17 -11.73
CA ALA A 35 -1.12 4.80 -11.24
C ALA A 35 -0.84 4.77 -9.72
N LEU A 36 -0.03 5.70 -9.22
CA LEU A 36 0.27 5.83 -7.80
C LEU A 36 -0.96 6.25 -6.99
N LYS A 37 -1.84 7.10 -7.55
CA LYS A 37 -3.14 7.44 -6.94
C LYS A 37 -4.06 6.23 -6.83
N ASN A 38 -4.21 5.46 -7.91
CA ASN A 38 -5.05 4.25 -7.90
C ASN A 38 -4.53 3.21 -6.89
N LEU A 39 -3.21 3.06 -6.76
CA LEU A 39 -2.61 2.20 -5.74
C LEU A 39 -2.86 2.73 -4.32
N ALA A 40 -2.74 4.04 -4.12
CA ALA A 40 -2.99 4.66 -2.82
C ALA A 40 -4.45 4.48 -2.36
N ASP A 41 -5.42 4.61 -3.28
CA ASP A 41 -6.83 4.36 -3.00
C ASP A 41 -7.06 2.88 -2.59
N ALA A 42 -6.50 1.93 -3.35
CA ALA A 42 -6.58 0.52 -3.03
C ALA A 42 -5.95 0.20 -1.65
N MET A 43 -4.79 0.80 -1.33
CA MET A 43 -4.15 0.64 -0.02
C MET A 43 -5.02 1.19 1.11
N ALA A 44 -5.62 2.36 0.93
CA ALA A 44 -6.52 2.95 1.90
C ALA A 44 -7.75 2.07 2.13
N ALA A 45 -8.38 1.59 1.05
CA ALA A 45 -9.52 0.69 1.11
C ALA A 45 -9.21 -0.60 1.88
N VAL A 46 -8.11 -1.28 1.56
CA VAL A 46 -7.71 -2.53 2.23
C VAL A 46 -7.35 -2.28 3.69
N SER A 47 -6.63 -1.20 4.00
CA SER A 47 -6.24 -0.88 5.39
C SER A 47 -7.42 -0.52 6.29
N SER A 48 -8.55 -0.11 5.70
CA SER A 48 -9.78 0.21 6.44
C SER A 48 -10.55 -1.04 6.89
N ILE A 49 -10.23 -2.21 6.34
CA ILE A 49 -10.91 -3.47 6.64
C ILE A 49 -10.63 -3.85 8.10
N LYS A 50 -11.71 -4.03 8.87
CA LYS A 50 -11.63 -4.54 10.23
C LYS A 50 -11.52 -6.05 10.18
N LEU A 51 -10.30 -6.56 10.36
CA LEU A 51 -10.08 -7.99 10.58
C LEU A 51 -10.44 -8.37 12.02
N PRO A 52 -11.03 -9.56 12.23
CA PRO A 52 -11.14 -10.16 13.56
C PRO A 52 -9.75 -10.35 14.19
N ASP A 53 -9.65 -10.19 15.52
CA ASP A 53 -8.37 -10.27 16.24
C ASP A 53 -7.76 -11.69 16.23
N ASP A 54 -8.54 -12.71 15.88
CA ASP A 54 -8.16 -14.12 15.78
C ASP A 54 -7.78 -14.57 14.35
N VAL A 55 -7.79 -13.65 13.37
CA VAL A 55 -7.35 -13.96 12.01
C VAL A 55 -5.82 -13.99 11.94
N GLU A 56 -5.27 -15.17 11.71
CA GLU A 56 -3.85 -15.32 11.36
C GLU A 56 -3.59 -14.89 9.91
N PRO A 57 -2.48 -14.19 9.62
CA PRO A 57 -2.08 -13.94 8.25
C PRO A 57 -1.85 -15.26 7.52
N ALA A 58 -2.43 -15.40 6.33
CA ALA A 58 -2.20 -16.55 5.48
C ALA A 58 -0.78 -16.50 4.89
N PHE A 59 0.21 -17.00 5.63
CA PHE A 59 1.53 -17.30 5.10
C PHE A 59 1.43 -18.60 4.32
N SER A 60 1.08 -18.53 3.03
CA SER A 60 1.14 -19.71 2.16
C SER A 60 2.56 -20.27 2.17
N ARG A 61 2.70 -21.59 2.45
CA ARG A 61 3.95 -22.34 2.27
C ARG A 61 4.54 -22.03 0.89
N PRO A 62 5.87 -22.01 0.72
CA PRO A 62 6.49 -21.73 -0.57
C PRO A 62 5.88 -22.62 -1.63
N VAL A 63 5.42 -22.02 -2.73
CA VAL A 63 5.10 -22.74 -3.95
C VAL A 63 6.42 -23.39 -4.37
N MET A 64 6.59 -24.69 -4.08
CA MET A 64 7.69 -25.47 -4.64
C MET A 64 7.44 -25.53 -6.15
N VAL A 65 8.24 -24.73 -6.87
CA VAL A 65 8.43 -24.84 -8.31
C VAL A 65 9.27 -26.07 -8.62
#